data_AF-A0A9X8QML4-F1
#
_entry.id   AF-A0A9X8QML4-F1
#
_cell.length_a   1.000
_cell.length_b   1.000
_cell.length_c   1.000
_cell.angle_alpha   90.00
_cell.angle_beta   90.00
_cell.angle_gamma   90.00
#
_symmetry.space_group_name_H-M   'P 1'
#
loop_
_entity.id
_entity.type
_entity.pdbx_description
1 polymer ?
#
loop_
_entity_poly.entity_id
_entity_poly.type
_entity_poly.pdbx_seq_one_letter_code
_entity_poly.pdbx_strand_id
1 'polypeptide(L)'
;MTADEHKYEKRAAEIVALYKEGLAVKRLLDRFEISTWALYDLLRRHQVPLRGANSASRRAATEYERLRSDGLMHHEIAEKFGIKPNTLYRTVLRLRSAARR
;
A
#
# COMPACT_ATOMS: atom_id res chain seq x y z
N MET A 1 -26.40 19.24 -9.64
CA MET A 1 -25.99 17.84 -9.38
C MET A 1 -26.95 16.94 -10.14
N THR A 2 -26.47 16.30 -11.20
CA THR A 2 -27.29 15.48 -12.11
C THR A 2 -27.46 14.05 -11.56
N ALA A 3 -28.45 13.31 -12.08
CA ALA A 3 -28.70 11.92 -11.66
C ALA A 3 -27.51 10.98 -11.97
N ASP A 4 -26.69 11.33 -12.96
CA ASP A 4 -25.53 10.56 -13.38
C ASP A 4 -24.36 10.66 -12.37
N GLU A 5 -24.13 11.86 -11.83
CA GLU A 5 -23.11 12.10 -10.79
C GLU A 5 -23.38 11.29 -9.51
N HIS A 6 -24.64 11.20 -9.07
CA HIS A 6 -25.00 10.41 -7.88
C HIS A 6 -24.77 8.91 -8.07
N LYS A 7 -24.99 8.39 -9.29
CA LYS A 7 -24.78 6.98 -9.60
C LYS A 7 -23.28 6.65 -9.61
N TYR A 8 -22.46 7.54 -10.13
CA TYR A 8 -21.00 7.40 -10.12
C TYR A 8 -20.45 7.41 -8.70
N GLU A 9 -20.86 8.36 -7.87
CA GLU A 9 -20.38 8.49 -6.48
C GLU A 9 -20.77 7.28 -5.62
N LYS A 10 -22.01 6.78 -5.78
CA LYS A 10 -22.46 5.57 -5.08
C LYS A 10 -21.64 4.34 -5.47
N ARG A 11 -21.32 4.19 -6.75
CA ARG A 11 -20.45 3.10 -7.24
C ARG A 11 -19.04 3.23 -6.69
N ALA A 12 -18.49 4.45 -6.64
CA ALA A 12 -17.16 4.69 -6.10
C ALA A 12 -17.07 4.35 -4.61
N ALA A 13 -18.07 4.78 -3.83
CA ALA A 13 -18.16 4.46 -2.40
C ALA A 13 -18.24 2.94 -2.14
N GLU A 14 -18.99 2.19 -2.95
CA GLU A 14 -19.08 0.73 -2.84
C GLU A 14 -17.72 0.05 -3.10
N ILE A 15 -17.01 0.46 -4.16
CA ILE A 15 -15.68 -0.06 -4.49
C ILE A 15 -14.71 0.19 -3.33
N VAL A 16 -14.74 1.40 -2.74
CA VAL A 16 -13.91 1.74 -1.58
C VAL A 16 -14.26 0.87 -0.37
N ALA A 17 -15.54 0.66 -0.07
CA ALA A 17 -15.98 -0.14 1.06
C ALA A 17 -15.48 -1.59 0.95
N LEU A 18 -15.71 -2.23 -0.19
CA LEU A 18 -15.23 -3.60 -0.46
C LEU A 18 -13.69 -3.69 -0.43
N TYR A 19 -13.01 -2.62 -0.85
CA TYR A 19 -11.56 -2.51 -0.70
C TYR A 19 -11.10 -2.29 0.75
N LYS A 20 -11.90 -1.71 1.63
CA LYS A 20 -11.57 -1.64 3.06
C LYS A 20 -11.82 -2.98 3.77
N GLU A 21 -12.84 -3.71 3.35
CA GLU A 21 -13.22 -5.03 3.89
C GLU A 21 -12.23 -6.16 3.59
N GLY A 22 -11.29 -5.95 2.68
CA GLY A 22 -10.28 -6.96 2.38
C GLY A 22 -10.48 -7.70 1.05
N LEU A 23 -11.51 -7.36 0.25
CA LEU A 23 -11.72 -8.00 -1.05
C LEU A 23 -10.48 -7.84 -1.96
N ALA A 24 -10.07 -8.91 -2.63
CA ALA A 24 -8.88 -8.90 -3.48
C ALA A 24 -9.03 -7.89 -4.63
N VAL A 25 -7.96 -7.13 -4.92
CA VAL A 25 -7.94 -6.14 -6.02
C VAL A 25 -8.41 -6.77 -7.33
N LYS A 26 -7.91 -7.95 -7.70
CA LYS A 26 -8.33 -8.65 -8.92
C LYS A 26 -9.85 -8.84 -8.99
N ARG A 27 -10.49 -9.26 -7.89
CA ARG A 27 -11.95 -9.43 -7.84
C ARG A 27 -12.71 -8.11 -7.94
N LEU A 28 -12.15 -7.00 -7.43
CA LEU A 28 -12.73 -5.66 -7.62
C LEU A 28 -12.66 -5.23 -9.09
N LEU A 29 -11.51 -5.44 -9.75
CA LEU A 29 -11.34 -5.10 -11.16
C LEU A 29 -12.32 -5.88 -12.04
N ASP A 30 -12.43 -7.19 -11.79
CA ASP A 30 -13.33 -8.08 -12.54
C ASP A 30 -14.81 -7.72 -12.27
N ARG A 31 -15.19 -7.51 -11.00
CA ARG A 31 -16.58 -7.24 -10.61
C ARG A 31 -17.10 -5.89 -11.10
N PHE A 32 -16.24 -4.88 -11.11
CA PHE A 32 -16.62 -3.52 -11.48
C PHE A 32 -16.13 -3.12 -12.87
N GLU A 33 -15.50 -4.04 -13.61
CA GLU A 33 -14.97 -3.79 -14.97
C GLU A 33 -14.10 -2.52 -15.05
N ILE A 34 -13.26 -2.32 -14.04
CA ILE A 34 -12.36 -1.17 -13.95
C ILE A 34 -10.91 -1.59 -14.13
N SER A 35 -10.10 -0.66 -14.64
CA SER A 35 -8.64 -0.86 -14.70
C SER A 35 -8.00 -0.68 -13.33
N THR A 36 -6.83 -1.28 -13.14
CA THR A 36 -6.00 -1.08 -11.93
C THR A 36 -5.70 0.41 -11.68
N TRP A 37 -5.45 1.15 -12.76
CA TRP A 37 -5.22 2.60 -12.68
C TRP A 37 -6.45 3.34 -12.15
N ALA A 38 -7.63 3.03 -12.67
CA ALA A 38 -8.88 3.64 -12.22
C ALA A 38 -9.17 3.31 -10.75
N LEU A 39 -8.94 2.06 -10.31
CA LEU A 39 -9.07 1.69 -8.91
C LEU A 39 -8.12 2.50 -8.02
N TYR A 40 -6.84 2.62 -8.39
CA TYR A 40 -5.87 3.33 -7.57
C TYR A 40 -6.09 4.84 -7.56
N ASP A 41 -6.52 5.43 -8.67
CA ASP A 41 -6.92 6.84 -8.71
C ASP A 41 -8.14 7.09 -7.82
N LEU A 42 -9.12 6.19 -7.86
CA LEU A 42 -10.31 6.24 -7.01
C LEU A 42 -9.93 6.15 -5.53
N LEU A 43 -9.11 5.17 -5.15
CA LEU A 43 -8.61 5.05 -3.77
C LEU A 43 -7.86 6.31 -3.33
N ARG A 44 -7.03 6.90 -4.20
CA ARG A 44 -6.31 8.15 -3.93
C ARG A 44 -7.27 9.32 -3.71
N ARG A 45 -8.28 9.50 -4.56
CA ARG A 45 -9.30 10.56 -4.43
C ARG A 45 -10.08 10.45 -3.11
N HIS A 46 -10.39 9.22 -2.70
CA HIS A 46 -11.04 8.94 -1.41
C HIS A 46 -10.07 8.83 -0.21
N GLN A 47 -8.81 9.23 -0.39
CA GLN A 47 -7.75 9.21 0.65
C GLN A 47 -7.56 7.83 1.31
N VAL A 48 -7.81 6.76 0.56
CA VAL A 48 -7.64 5.38 1.02
C VAL A 48 -6.23 4.90 0.66
N PRO A 49 -5.39 4.55 1.64
CA PRO A 49 -4.05 4.07 1.36
C PRO A 49 -4.07 2.72 0.63
N LEU A 50 -3.10 2.51 -0.25
CA LEU A 50 -2.92 1.21 -0.88
C LEU A 50 -2.51 0.16 0.17
N ARG A 51 -3.09 -1.04 0.08
CA ARG A 51 -2.76 -2.15 0.99
C ARG A 51 -1.29 -2.51 0.77
N GLY A 52 -0.51 -2.50 1.85
CA GLY A 52 0.94 -2.71 1.81
C GLY A 52 1.78 -1.44 1.63
N ALA A 53 1.17 -0.27 1.39
CA ALA A 53 1.88 1.01 1.42
C ALA A 53 2.41 1.34 2.83
N ASN A 54 1.59 1.10 3.87
CA ASN A 54 1.96 1.22 5.28
C ASN A 54 2.33 -0.13 5.92
N SER A 55 2.94 -1.03 5.17
CA SER A 55 3.40 -2.29 5.76
C SER A 55 4.54 -2.04 6.75
N ALA A 56 4.59 -2.85 7.81
CA ALA A 56 5.68 -2.83 8.78
C ALA A 56 7.05 -2.95 8.08
N SER A 57 7.14 -3.79 7.04
CA SER A 57 8.32 -3.92 6.18
C SER A 57 8.74 -2.62 5.53
N ARG A 58 7.78 -1.83 5.03
CA ARG A 58 8.07 -0.57 4.35
C ARG A 58 8.48 0.52 5.34
N ARG A 59 7.83 0.60 6.51
CA ARG A 59 8.25 1.48 7.60
C ARG A 59 9.67 1.17 8.08
N ALA A 60 9.93 -0.11 8.35
CA ALA A 60 11.26 -0.58 8.75
C ALA A 60 12.32 -0.25 7.70
N ALA A 61 11.99 -0.37 6.41
CA ALA A 61 12.90 -0.05 5.34
C ALA A 61 13.14 1.46 5.15
N THR A 62 12.15 2.31 5.41
CA THR A 62 12.30 3.77 5.38
C THR A 62 13.18 4.28 6.52
N GLU A 63 13.02 3.72 7.73
CA GLU A 63 13.82 4.09 8.89
C GLU A 63 15.19 3.39 8.95
N TYR A 64 15.44 2.49 7.99
CA TYR A 64 16.56 1.55 8.04
C TYR A 64 17.93 2.22 8.19
N GLU A 65 18.25 3.22 7.37
CA GLU A 65 19.57 3.89 7.43
C GLU A 65 19.77 4.61 8.75
N ARG A 66 18.73 5.26 9.27
CA ARG A 66 18.77 5.94 10.57
C ARG A 66 19.06 4.93 11.68
N LEU A 67 18.31 3.83 11.73
CA LEU A 67 18.48 2.80 12.76
C LEU A 67 19.84 2.09 12.65
N ARG A 68 20.38 1.94 11.44
CA ARG A 68 21.75 1.46 11.22
C ARG A 68 22.79 2.44 11.76
N SER A 69 22.60 3.74 11.56
CA SER A 69 23.46 4.79 12.14
C SER A 69 23.37 4.85 13.66
N ASP A 70 22.20 4.55 14.22
CA ASP A 70 21.97 4.42 15.67
C ASP A 70 22.59 3.11 16.25
N GLY A 71 23.22 2.28 15.41
CA GLY A 71 23.96 1.08 15.82
C GLY A 71 23.18 -0.24 15.76
N LEU A 72 21.88 -0.22 15.44
CA LEU A 72 21.08 -1.44 15.41
C LEU A 72 21.51 -2.36 14.26
N MET A 73 21.49 -3.66 14.50
CA MET A 73 21.71 -4.70 13.50
C MET A 73 20.43 -5.02 12.72
N HIS A 74 20.59 -5.69 11.57
CA HIS A 74 19.47 -5.99 10.66
C HIS A 74 18.38 -6.83 11.33
N HIS A 75 18.75 -7.76 12.21
CA HIS A 75 17.80 -8.60 12.93
C HIS A 75 17.03 -7.81 13.98
N GLU A 76 17.69 -6.93 14.73
CA GLU A 76 17.06 -6.06 15.74
C GLU A 76 16.07 -5.09 15.10
N ILE A 77 16.41 -4.52 13.93
CA ILE A 77 15.48 -3.68 13.18
C ILE A 77 14.28 -4.50 12.71
N ALA A 78 14.49 -5.74 12.25
CA ALA A 78 13.38 -6.59 11.83
C ALA A 78 12.45 -6.94 13.00
N GLU A 79 13.01 -7.28 14.16
CA GLU A 79 12.29 -7.56 15.40
C GLU A 79 11.52 -6.35 15.90
N LYS A 80 12.13 -5.15 15.90
CA LYS A 80 11.49 -3.89 16.29
C LYS A 80 10.19 -3.61 15.52
N PHE A 81 10.10 -4.07 14.28
CA PHE A 81 8.92 -3.90 13.42
C PHE A 81 8.08 -5.19 13.28
N GLY A 82 8.41 -6.27 13.99
CA GLY A 82 7.67 -7.54 13.95
C GLY A 82 7.72 -8.24 12.60
N ILE A 83 8.81 -8.09 11.85
CA ILE A 83 8.99 -8.71 10.52
C ILE A 83 10.20 -9.66 10.51
N LYS A 84 10.24 -10.56 9.52
CA LYS A 84 11.41 -11.42 9.32
C LYS A 84 12.59 -10.61 8.75
N PRO A 85 13.85 -10.88 9.17
CA PRO A 85 15.02 -10.19 8.64
C PRO A 85 15.14 -10.23 7.11
N ASN A 86 14.80 -11.36 6.49
CA ASN A 86 14.79 -11.49 5.02
C ASN A 86 13.76 -10.54 4.35
N THR A 87 12.61 -10.33 4.98
CA THR A 87 11.59 -9.40 4.49
C THR A 87 12.10 -7.95 4.53
N LEU A 88 12.81 -7.58 5.61
CA LEU A 88 13.45 -6.28 5.72
C LEU A 88 14.47 -6.07 4.60
N TYR A 89 15.41 -7.01 4.45
CA TYR A 89 16.49 -6.93 3.44
C TYR A 89 15.94 -6.75 2.02
N ARG A 90 14.97 -7.59 1.61
CA ARG A 90 14.36 -7.49 0.28
C ARG A 90 13.62 -6.16 0.07
N THR A 91 12.99 -5.64 1.11
CA THR A 91 12.25 -4.36 1.04
C THR A 91 13.20 -3.18 0.89
N VAL A 92 14.27 -3.13 1.68
CA VAL A 92 15.33 -2.10 1.60
C VAL A 92 15.99 -2.11 0.23
N LEU A 93 16.38 -3.30 -0.27
CA LEU A 93 17.00 -3.44 -1.59
C LEU A 93 16.09 -2.88 -2.69
N ARG A 94 14.80 -3.25 -2.66
CA ARG A 94 13.81 -2.78 -3.65
C ARG A 94 13.63 -1.27 -3.64
N LEU A 95 13.58 -0.64 -2.45
CA LEU A 95 13.46 0.81 -2.32
C LEU A 95 14.71 1.54 -2.83
N ARG A 96 15.91 1.06 -2.47
CA ARG A 96 17.17 1.63 -2.96
C ARG A 96 17.30 1.53 -4.49
N SER A 97 16.85 0.44 -5.10
CA SER A 97 16.84 0.29 -6.57
C SER A 97 15.83 1.22 -7.24
N ALA A 98 14.68 1.48 -6.61
CA ALA A 98 13.67 2.39 -7.13
C ALA A 98 14.13 3.87 -7.04
N ALA A 99 14.85 4.25 -5.98
CA ALA A 99 15.37 5.61 -5.80
C ALA A 99 16.53 5.99 -6.75
N ARG A 100 17.12 5.01 -7.45
CA ARG A 100 18.19 5.22 -8.45
C ARG A 100 17.66 5.36 -9.88
N ARG A 101 16.35 5.21 -10.10
CA ARG A 101 15.70 5.39 -11.40
C ARG A 101 14.96 6.71 -11.43
#